data_AF-A0A7J9CE90-F1
#
_entry.id   AF-A0A7J9CE90-F1
#
_cell.length_a   1.000
_cell.length_b   1.000
_cell.length_c   1.000
_cell.angle_alpha   90.00
_cell.angle_beta   90.00
_cell.angle_gamma   90.00
#
_symmetry.space_group_name_H-M   'P 1'
#
loop_
_entity.id
_entity.type
_entity.pdbx_description
1 polymer ?
#
loop_
_entity_poly.entity_id
_entity_poly.type
_entity_poly.pdbx_seq_one_letter_code
_entity_poly.pdbx_strand_id
1 'polypeptide(L)'
;MVPEEDAALVACMVDLHNVGTFNAYTRFKVGYLNELERMLEKVLPHSMLKAKLNLELRIRTLKRDWAIVYNMLKGQSIQTSQFPLL
;
A
#
# COMPACT_ATOMS: atom_id res chain seq x y z
N MET A 1 12.89 -8.62 1.27
CA MET A 1 12.01 -7.62 0.65
C MET A 1 12.61 -7.33 -0.71
N VAL A 2 11.88 -7.56 -1.80
CA VAL A 2 12.39 -7.38 -3.17
C VAL A 2 12.02 -5.97 -3.61
N PRO A 3 12.99 -5.05 -3.79
CA PRO A 3 12.71 -3.64 -4.08
C PRO A 3 11.82 -3.43 -5.32
N GLU A 4 11.96 -4.27 -6.33
CA GLU A 4 11.20 -4.22 -7.58
C GLU A 4 9.71 -4.51 -7.36
N GLU A 5 9.42 -5.44 -6.47
CA GLU A 5 8.06 -5.85 -6.14
C GLU A 5 7.33 -4.79 -5.32
N ASP A 6 8.03 -4.12 -4.42
CA ASP A 6 7.45 -3.01 -3.66
C ASP A 6 7.27 -1.76 -4.52
N ALA A 7 8.20 -1.50 -5.45
CA ALA A 7 8.03 -0.45 -6.45
C ALA A 7 6.79 -0.69 -7.33
N ALA A 8 6.59 -1.91 -7.81
CA ALA A 8 5.39 -2.29 -8.57
C ALA A 8 4.10 -2.16 -7.74
N LEU A 9 4.14 -2.55 -6.47
CA LEU A 9 3.02 -2.38 -5.54
C LEU A 9 2.67 -0.90 -5.34
N VAL A 10 3.65 -0.04 -5.08
CA VAL A 10 3.44 1.40 -4.93
C VAL A 10 2.87 2.00 -6.22
N ALA A 11 3.41 1.64 -7.39
CA ALA A 11 2.90 2.09 -8.68
C ALA A 11 1.43 1.71 -8.89
N CYS A 12 1.06 0.44 -8.65
CA CYS A 12 -0.33 -0.01 -8.78
C CYS A 12 -1.27 0.70 -7.80
N MET A 13 -0.82 1.00 -6.57
CA MET A 13 -1.60 1.76 -5.60
C MET A 13 -1.83 3.21 -6.05
N VAL A 14 -0.82 3.86 -6.65
CA VAL A 14 -0.93 5.21 -7.21
C VAL A 14 -1.89 5.25 -8.39
N ASP A 15 -1.78 4.30 -9.32
CA ASP A 15 -2.68 4.19 -10.47
C ASP A 15 -4.13 3.96 -10.01
N LEU A 16 -4.33 3.05 -9.06
CA LEU A 16 -5.66 2.76 -8.50
C LEU A 16 -6.27 3.98 -7.78
N HIS A 17 -5.43 4.77 -7.09
CA HIS A 17 -5.85 6.04 -6.49
C HIS A 17 -6.27 7.06 -7.56
N ASN A 18 -5.50 7.18 -8.64
CA ASN A 18 -5.76 8.13 -9.73
C ASN A 18 -7.04 7.81 -10.51
N VAL A 19 -7.49 6.55 -10.54
CA VAL A 19 -8.80 6.15 -11.07
C VAL A 19 -9.97 6.76 -10.26
N GLY A 20 -9.74 7.19 -9.01
CA GLY A 20 -10.71 7.92 -8.18
C GLY A 20 -11.81 7.06 -7.54
N THR A 21 -12.09 5.86 -8.07
CA THR A 21 -13.18 4.96 -7.60
C THR A 21 -12.92 4.32 -6.23
N PHE A 22 -11.64 4.21 -5.86
CA PHE A 22 -11.16 3.44 -4.71
C PHE A 22 -10.52 4.31 -3.62
N ASN A 23 -10.84 5.60 -3.58
CA ASN A 23 -10.38 6.48 -2.52
C ASN A 23 -10.89 6.01 -1.15
N ALA A 24 -9.97 5.81 -0.24
CA ALA A 24 -10.23 5.23 1.06
C ALA A 24 -9.34 5.97 2.05
N TYR A 25 -9.82 7.11 2.54
CA TYR A 25 -9.10 7.93 3.52
C TYR A 25 -8.85 7.19 4.83
N THR A 26 -9.61 6.14 5.14
CA THR A 26 -9.56 5.43 6.43
C THR A 26 -9.48 3.90 6.34
N ARG A 27 -10.08 3.25 5.34
CA ARG A 27 -10.05 1.78 5.18
C ARG A 27 -10.20 1.39 3.71
N PHE A 28 -9.48 0.36 3.27
CA PHE A 28 -9.66 -0.22 1.94
C PHE A 28 -11.14 -0.43 1.62
N LYS A 29 -11.61 0.22 0.55
CA LYS A 29 -12.96 0.00 0.03
C LYS A 29 -13.11 -1.48 -0.33
N VAL A 30 -14.31 -2.04 -0.21
CA VAL A 30 -14.59 -3.40 -0.65
C VAL A 30 -14.13 -3.57 -2.10
N GLY A 31 -13.30 -4.59 -2.34
CA GLY A 31 -12.72 -4.86 -3.66
C GLY A 31 -11.39 -4.15 -3.96
N TYR A 32 -10.90 -3.24 -3.12
CA TYR A 32 -9.60 -2.57 -3.31
C TYR A 32 -8.45 -3.58 -3.44
N LEU A 33 -8.36 -4.52 -2.48
CA LEU A 33 -7.30 -5.53 -2.50
C LEU A 33 -7.44 -6.46 -3.71
N ASN A 34 -8.66 -6.84 -4.09
CA ASN A 34 -8.90 -7.70 -5.24
C ASN A 34 -8.47 -7.02 -6.56
N GLU A 35 -8.75 -5.72 -6.69
CA GLU A 35 -8.33 -4.96 -7.86
C GLU A 35 -6.82 -4.76 -7.89
N LEU A 36 -6.22 -4.47 -6.73
CA LEU A 36 -4.77 -4.34 -6.61
C LEU A 36 -4.05 -5.66 -6.91
N GLU A 37 -4.57 -6.80 -6.43
CA GLU A 37 -4.09 -8.14 -6.80
C GLU A 37 -4.18 -8.36 -8.31
N ARG A 38 -5.30 -7.96 -8.96
CA ARG A 38 -5.47 -8.06 -10.41
C ARG A 38 -4.46 -7.23 -11.19
N MET A 39 -4.16 -6.02 -10.73
CA MET A 39 -3.15 -5.15 -11.36
C MET A 39 -1.75 -5.74 -11.21
N LEU A 40 -1.41 -6.21 -10.00
CA LEU A 40 -0.13 -6.86 -9.72
C LEU A 40 0.07 -8.15 -10.53
N GLU A 41 -0.97 -8.94 -10.75
CA GLU A 41 -0.92 -10.14 -11.59
C GLU A 41 -0.44 -9.82 -13.01
N LYS A 42 -0.84 -8.67 -13.57
CA LYS A 42 -0.43 -8.25 -14.91
C LYS A 42 1.02 -7.78 -14.97
N VAL A 43 1.48 -7.10 -13.92
CA VAL A 43 2.83 -6.52 -13.84
C VAL A 43 3.85 -7.58 -13.41
N LEU A 44 3.45 -8.50 -12.53
CA LEU A 44 4.29 -9.50 -11.88
C LEU A 44 3.60 -10.88 -11.84
N PRO A 45 3.34 -11.53 -12.99
CA PRO A 45 2.56 -12.76 -13.09
C PRO A 45 3.19 -13.99 -12.40
N HIS A 46 4.43 -13.91 -11.94
CA HIS A 46 5.12 -15.01 -11.25
C HIS A 46 5.52 -14.65 -9.81
N SER A 47 5.08 -13.50 -9.30
CA SER A 47 5.44 -13.09 -7.94
C SER A 47 4.68 -13.88 -6.87
N MET A 48 5.35 -14.13 -5.74
CA MET A 48 4.75 -14.70 -4.54
C MET A 48 3.92 -13.69 -3.72
N LEU A 49 3.85 -12.44 -4.16
CA LEU A 49 3.01 -11.39 -3.57
C LEU A 49 1.51 -11.67 -3.66
N LYS A 50 1.10 -12.59 -4.54
CA LYS A 50 -0.32 -12.87 -4.85
C LYS A 50 -1.13 -13.35 -3.67
N ALA A 51 -0.49 -13.88 -2.63
CA ALA A 51 -1.22 -14.25 -1.43
C ALA A 51 -1.75 -12.97 -0.76
N LYS A 52 -3.07 -12.85 -0.63
CA LYS A 52 -3.75 -11.72 0.01
C LYS A 52 -3.14 -11.30 1.34
N LEU A 53 -2.75 -12.28 2.16
CA LEU A 53 -2.08 -12.06 3.44
C LEU A 53 -0.70 -11.39 3.28
N ASN A 54 0.08 -11.76 2.26
CA ASN A 54 1.37 -11.14 1.96
C ASN A 54 1.21 -9.71 1.46
N LEU A 55 0.17 -9.46 0.66
CA LEU A 55 -0.13 -8.13 0.14
C LEU A 55 -0.55 -7.16 1.27
N GLU A 56 -1.45 -7.57 2.15
CA GLU A 56 -1.87 -6.77 3.31
C GLU A 56 -0.69 -6.42 4.22
N LEU A 57 0.17 -7.39 4.52
CA LEU A 57 1.37 -7.16 5.33
C LEU A 57 2.34 -6.18 4.68
N ARG A 58 2.58 -6.30 3.36
CA ARG A 58 3.45 -5.38 2.63
C ARG A 58 2.92 -3.96 2.62
N ILE A 59 1.62 -3.77 2.34
CA ILE A 59 1.02 -2.43 2.38
C ILE A 59 1.11 -1.83 3.78
N ARG A 60 0.93 -2.65 4.84
CA ARG A 60 1.08 -2.19 6.22
C ARG A 60 2.51 -1.72 6.51
N THR A 61 3.52 -2.47 6.07
CA THR A 61 4.93 -2.07 6.21
C THR A 61 5.23 -0.78 5.47
N LEU A 62 4.85 -0.68 4.18
CA LEU A 62 5.05 0.53 3.37
C LEU A 62 4.39 1.77 3.98
N LYS A 63 3.16 1.63 4.50
CA LYS A 63 2.48 2.73 5.22
C LYS A 63 3.25 3.18 6.46
N ARG A 64 3.81 2.23 7.22
CA ARG A 64 4.59 2.52 8.43
C ARG A 64 5.88 3.26 8.08
N ASP A 65 6.60 2.78 7.08
CA ASP A 65 7.87 3.38 6.63
C ASP A 65 7.64 4.79 6.08
N TRP A 66 6.59 4.97 5.28
CA TRP A 66 6.17 6.29 4.80
C TRP A 66 5.83 7.24 5.95
N ALA A 67 5.08 6.77 6.96
CA ALA A 67 4.75 7.60 8.12
C ALA A 67 5.99 8.06 8.88
N ILE A 68 7.02 7.20 9.00
CA ILE A 68 8.30 7.58 9.61
C ILE A 68 8.98 8.70 8.80
N VAL A 69 9.13 8.51 7.48
CA VAL A 69 9.75 9.51 6.59
C VAL A 69 8.97 10.83 6.62
N TYR A 70 7.64 10.77 6.56
CA TYR A 70 6.78 11.93 6.62
C TYR A 70 6.93 12.68 7.95
N ASN A 71 6.99 11.98 9.08
CA ASN A 71 7.19 12.58 10.40
C ASN A 71 8.56 13.27 10.51
N MET A 72 9.62 12.64 9.97
CA MET A 72 10.94 13.25 9.87
C MET A 72 10.91 14.56 9.07
N LEU A 73 10.22 14.57 7.92
CA LEU A 73 10.05 15.76 7.09
C LEU A 73 9.24 16.87 7.80
N LYS A 74 8.28 16.51 8.65
CA LYS A 74 7.46 17.46 9.43
C LYS A 74 8.09 17.89 10.75
N GLY A 75 9.24 17.34 11.13
CA GLY A 75 9.88 17.61 12.42
C GLY A 75 9.03 17.17 13.62
N GLN A 76 8.11 16.22 13.42
CA GLN A 76 7.22 15.71 14.46
C GLN A 76 7.79 14.40 15.02
N SER A 77 7.75 14.23 16.34
CA SER A 77 7.95 12.92 16.97
C SER A 77 6.81 11.98 16.57
N ILE A 78 7.04 10.65 16.63
CA ILE A 78 6.11 9.63 16.15
C ILE A 78 4.73 9.80 16.82
N GLN A 79 3.82 10.52 16.18
CA GLN A 79 2.41 10.51 16.54
C GLN A 79 1.76 9.37 15.76
N THR A 80 1.44 8.31 16.48
CA THR A 80 0.69 7.15 15.99
C THR A 80 -0.76 7.46 15.62
N SER A 81 -1.18 8.73 15.69
CA SER A 81 -2.57 9.17 15.58
C SER A 81 -3.04 9.49 14.16
N GLN A 82 -2.14 9.69 13.19
CA GLN A 82 -2.55 10.13 11.85
C GLN A 82 -2.95 8.98 10.91
N PHE A 83 -2.60 7.75 11.25
CA PHE A 83 -3.10 6.53 10.60
C PHE A 83 -3.46 5.52 11.69
N PRO A 84 -4.73 5.42 12.09
CA PRO A 84 -5.14 4.45 13.08
C PRO A 84 -4.82 3.05 12.53
N LEU A 85 -4.01 2.31 13.29
CA LEU A 85 -4.04 0.87 13.21
C LEU A 85 -5.40 0.49 13.83
N LEU A 86 -6.32 -0.02 13.00
CA LEU A 86 -7.69 -0.53 13.24
C LEU A 86 -8.80 0.29 12.54
#